data_AF-A0A9P9EKF4-F1
#
_entry.id   AF-A0A9P9EKF4-F1
#
_cell.length_a   1.000
_cell.length_b   1.000
_cell.length_c   1.000
_cell.angle_alpha   90.00
_cell.angle_beta   90.00
_cell.angle_gamma   90.00
#
_symmetry.space_group_name_H-M   'P 1'
#
loop_
_entity.id
_entity.type
_entity.pdbx_description
1 polymer ?
#
loop_
_entity_poly.entity_id
_entity_poly.type
_entity_poly.pdbx_seq_one_letter_code
_entity_poly.pdbx_strand_id
1 'polypeptide(L)'
;MTAPPIALADPGFAESNGLPRFPSHEWDALGLIFKRKVFQRIWIIQELALARDVEMMCGSHAMSFIDLALASRIIVDRGWFRFFIKEYGEDCRPNFAANHFNRQLLISSGKQQSLLFLLGVTRRFQATHPVDKIYGLLGLSQVKGQQLDATPLTPALIPDYTKSTEEVYRDITFHLMVSENSLDLLSTVEDKSVRKLKQLPSWVPDYSTWQNITILGLNQGIPYIASGNSPVSITRSGRSNETLHTKAIRLDNIGSVSRPWLAEDHYFNIFHDWCEFLNQQLILTNQLNLVKSNRAIARALIGDFAVTSAQYPAPEDEYFKHFLSFLQHHFQMSGPDMNESQFGGDYSIYLESFHHFGFGRRAFISKEGRIGFGHISVQEGDGIYLLSGGRTPFILRPVADGESFEFLGESYLHGVMNGEAVPSDETKWTTIDIV
;
A
#
# COMPACT_ATOMS: atom_id res chain seq x y z
N MET A 1 3.34 -27.09 0.42
CA MET A 1 2.78 -26.93 1.78
C MET A 1 3.80 -26.17 2.62
N THR A 2 3.47 -25.05 3.24
CA THR A 2 4.35 -24.46 4.27
C THR A 2 3.86 -24.96 5.61
N ALA A 3 4.79 -25.31 6.51
CA ALA A 3 4.44 -25.70 7.86
C ALA A 3 3.61 -24.60 8.56
N PRO A 4 2.68 -24.96 9.47
CA PRO A 4 2.04 -23.99 10.34
C PRO A 4 3.10 -23.20 11.14
N PRO A 5 2.77 -21.99 11.64
CA PRO A 5 3.66 -21.25 12.52
C PRO A 5 4.20 -22.17 13.62
N ILE A 6 5.49 -22.05 13.94
CA ILE A 6 6.18 -22.96 14.89
C ILE A 6 5.37 -23.14 16.19
N ALA A 7 4.75 -22.07 16.69
CA ALA A 7 3.90 -22.12 17.88
C ALA A 7 2.64 -22.99 17.70
N LEU A 8 1.95 -22.93 16.56
CA LEU A 8 0.79 -23.79 16.28
C LEU A 8 1.19 -25.24 15.97
N ALA A 9 2.40 -25.43 15.44
CA ALA A 9 2.99 -26.75 15.18
C ALA A 9 3.46 -27.46 16.46
N ASP A 10 3.70 -26.71 17.55
CA ASP A 10 4.20 -27.21 18.83
C ASP A 10 3.03 -27.64 19.75
N PRO A 11 2.87 -28.96 20.03
CA PRO A 11 1.83 -29.44 20.92
C PRO A 11 1.96 -28.89 22.35
N GLY A 12 3.18 -28.62 22.81
CA GLY A 12 3.43 -28.09 24.15
C GLY A 12 2.97 -26.64 24.29
N PHE A 13 3.13 -25.83 23.24
CA PHE A 13 2.58 -24.47 23.19
C PHE A 13 1.05 -24.49 23.24
N ALA A 14 0.40 -25.33 22.42
CA ALA A 14 -1.06 -25.42 22.40
C ALA A 14 -1.62 -25.82 23.77
N GLU A 15 -1.06 -26.88 24.37
CA GLU A 15 -1.51 -27.42 25.65
C GLU A 15 -1.27 -26.43 26.82
N SER A 16 -0.10 -25.78 26.87
CA SER A 16 0.20 -24.78 27.91
C SER A 16 -0.67 -23.52 27.85
N ASN A 17 -1.26 -23.22 26.70
CA ASN A 17 -2.14 -22.06 26.50
C ASN A 17 -3.63 -22.44 26.40
N GLY A 18 -3.98 -23.72 26.64
CA GLY A 18 -5.36 -24.20 26.54
C GLY A 18 -5.96 -24.10 25.13
N LEU A 19 -5.12 -24.10 24.09
CA LEU A 19 -5.54 -24.04 22.69
C LEU A 19 -5.72 -25.46 22.11
N PRO A 20 -6.65 -25.65 21.16
CA PRO A 20 -6.75 -26.89 20.40
C PRO A 20 -5.44 -27.18 19.66
N ARG A 21 -5.03 -28.45 19.59
CA ARG A 21 -3.89 -28.86 18.76
C ARG A 21 -4.20 -28.56 17.28
N PHE A 22 -3.19 -28.16 16.52
CA PHE A 22 -3.34 -27.98 15.08
C PHE A 22 -2.81 -29.22 14.33
N PRO A 23 -3.50 -29.71 13.28
CA PRO A 23 -4.84 -29.32 12.83
C PRO A 23 -5.96 -29.84 13.76
N SER A 24 -7.09 -29.15 13.80
CA SER A 24 -8.31 -29.61 14.50
C SER A 24 -9.57 -28.93 13.96
N HIS A 25 -10.72 -29.53 14.25
CA HIS A 25 -12.03 -29.04 13.81
C HIS A 25 -12.33 -27.64 14.34
N GLU A 26 -11.82 -27.27 15.51
CA GLU A 26 -11.97 -25.95 16.12
C GLU A 26 -11.26 -24.87 15.30
N TRP A 27 -10.04 -25.14 14.82
CA TRP A 27 -9.31 -24.22 13.95
C TRP A 27 -9.98 -24.07 12.59
N ASP A 28 -10.49 -25.18 12.03
CA ASP A 28 -11.25 -25.17 10.78
C ASP A 28 -12.53 -24.33 10.91
N ALA A 29 -13.27 -24.51 12.01
CA ALA A 29 -14.48 -23.73 12.30
C ALA A 29 -14.18 -22.23 12.41
N LEU A 30 -13.10 -21.85 13.08
CA LEU A 30 -12.67 -20.45 13.18
C LEU A 30 -12.28 -19.87 11.81
N GLY A 31 -11.54 -20.64 10.99
CA GLY A 31 -11.22 -20.26 9.62
C GLY A 31 -12.49 -20.04 8.78
N LEU A 32 -13.49 -20.91 8.90
CA LEU A 32 -14.78 -20.78 8.22
C LEU A 32 -15.60 -19.57 8.68
N ILE A 33 -15.53 -19.19 9.96
CA ILE A 33 -16.13 -17.94 10.47
C ILE A 33 -15.50 -16.75 9.76
N PHE A 34 -14.16 -16.66 9.71
CA PHE A 34 -13.47 -15.54 9.06
C PHE A 34 -13.69 -15.44 7.55
N LYS A 35 -14.12 -16.52 6.90
CA LYS A 35 -14.50 -16.54 5.48
C LYS A 35 -15.93 -16.09 5.18
N ARG A 36 -16.76 -15.85 6.21
CA ARG A 36 -18.17 -15.50 5.99
C ARG A 36 -18.30 -14.19 5.21
N LYS A 37 -19.18 -14.19 4.20
CA LYS A 37 -19.44 -13.04 3.32
C LYS A 37 -19.85 -11.77 4.07
N VAL A 38 -20.45 -11.89 5.26
CA VAL A 38 -20.82 -10.73 6.08
C VAL A 38 -19.60 -9.86 6.44
N PHE A 39 -18.45 -10.48 6.72
CA PHE A 39 -17.18 -9.79 7.01
C PHE A 39 -16.47 -9.25 5.76
N GLN A 40 -17.05 -9.49 4.59
CA GLN A 40 -16.53 -9.00 3.33
C GLN A 40 -17.22 -7.70 2.87
N ARG A 41 -18.41 -7.37 3.39
CA ARG A 41 -19.22 -6.20 2.97
C ARG A 41 -18.67 -4.88 3.50
N ILE A 42 -18.74 -3.80 2.74
CA ILE A 42 -18.31 -2.46 3.21
C ILE A 42 -19.18 -1.93 4.36
N TRP A 43 -20.48 -2.22 4.33
CA TRP A 43 -21.43 -1.75 5.35
C TRP A 43 -21.19 -2.35 6.74
N ILE A 44 -20.61 -3.55 6.82
CA ILE A 44 -20.33 -4.19 8.12
C ILE A 44 -19.39 -3.35 8.98
N ILE A 45 -18.55 -2.51 8.35
CA ILE A 45 -17.59 -1.66 9.05
C ILE A 45 -18.33 -0.64 9.92
N GLN A 46 -19.34 0.03 9.35
CA GLN A 46 -20.20 0.94 10.10
C GLN A 46 -21.09 0.20 11.09
N GLU A 47 -21.73 -0.90 10.64
CA GLU A 47 -22.62 -1.73 11.47
C GLU A 47 -21.93 -2.16 12.77
N LEU A 48 -20.64 -2.53 12.71
CA LEU A 48 -19.86 -2.95 13.89
C LEU A 48 -19.24 -1.77 14.66
N ALA A 49 -18.61 -0.81 13.96
CA ALA A 49 -17.84 0.24 14.62
C ALA A 49 -18.71 1.26 15.37
N LEU A 50 -19.96 1.45 14.94
CA LEU A 50 -20.91 2.38 15.58
C LEU A 50 -21.85 1.68 16.58
N ALA A 51 -21.87 0.35 16.59
CA ALA A 51 -22.69 -0.40 17.54
C ALA A 51 -22.12 -0.30 18.96
N ARG A 52 -23.01 -0.33 19.96
CA ARG A 52 -22.64 -0.36 21.38
C ARG A 52 -22.36 -1.77 21.87
N ASP A 53 -23.17 -2.72 21.41
CA ASP A 53 -23.07 -4.13 21.73
C ASP A 53 -23.38 -4.94 20.47
N VAL A 54 -22.61 -6.00 20.23
CA VAL A 54 -22.71 -6.83 19.03
C VAL A 54 -22.66 -8.29 19.42
N GLU A 55 -23.79 -8.95 19.23
CA GLU A 55 -23.91 -10.41 19.29
C GLU A 55 -23.89 -10.98 17.87
N MET A 56 -22.99 -11.92 17.62
CA MET A 56 -22.90 -12.62 16.35
C MET A 56 -23.69 -13.92 16.42
N MET A 57 -24.58 -14.10 15.45
CA MET A 57 -25.38 -15.32 15.30
C MET A 57 -24.85 -16.18 14.14
N CYS A 58 -24.63 -17.47 14.39
CA CYS A 58 -24.25 -18.45 13.37
C CYS A 58 -25.08 -19.73 13.52
N GLY A 59 -26.17 -19.83 12.75
CA GLY A 59 -27.16 -20.90 12.94
C GLY A 59 -27.87 -20.75 14.28
N SER A 60 -27.82 -21.80 15.12
CA SER A 60 -28.37 -21.80 16.49
C SER A 60 -27.40 -21.29 17.56
N HIS A 61 -26.18 -20.87 17.18
CA HIS A 61 -25.16 -20.41 18.11
C HIS A 61 -25.09 -18.88 18.13
N ALA A 62 -24.83 -18.33 19.30
CA ALA A 62 -24.56 -16.92 19.51
C ALA A 62 -23.22 -16.75 20.23
N MET A 63 -22.48 -15.69 19.90
CA MET A 63 -21.25 -15.33 20.60
C MET A 63 -21.04 -13.81 20.58
N SER A 64 -20.32 -13.28 21.57
CA SER A 64 -19.94 -11.87 21.57
C SER A 64 -18.95 -11.58 20.44
N PHE A 65 -19.12 -10.42 19.77
CA PHE A 65 -18.12 -9.94 18.81
C PHE A 65 -16.75 -9.69 19.46
N ILE A 66 -16.73 -9.32 20.75
CA ILE A 66 -15.49 -9.03 21.50
C ILE A 66 -14.61 -10.29 21.57
N ASP A 67 -15.20 -11.46 21.77
CA ASP A 67 -14.45 -12.73 21.84
C ASP A 67 -13.74 -13.02 20.50
N LEU A 68 -14.43 -12.82 19.38
CA LEU A 68 -13.83 -12.98 18.06
C LEU A 68 -12.77 -11.92 17.78
N ALA A 69 -12.97 -10.68 18.24
CA ALA A 69 -12.01 -9.60 18.10
C ALA A 69 -10.71 -9.87 18.90
N LEU A 70 -10.82 -10.40 20.12
CA LEU A 70 -9.66 -10.80 20.93
C LEU A 70 -8.91 -11.97 20.29
N ALA A 71 -9.63 -13.00 19.81
CA ALA A 71 -9.02 -14.10 19.06
C ALA A 71 -8.30 -13.60 17.80
N SER A 72 -8.94 -12.71 17.05
CA SER A 72 -8.36 -12.05 15.88
C SER A 72 -7.10 -11.27 16.23
N ARG A 73 -7.09 -10.56 17.37
CA ARG A 73 -5.93 -9.79 17.83
C ARG A 73 -4.74 -10.71 18.12
N ILE A 74 -4.96 -11.84 18.80
CA ILE A 74 -3.93 -12.85 19.05
C ILE A 74 -3.36 -13.39 17.72
N ILE A 75 -4.23 -13.73 16.76
CA ILE A 75 -3.81 -14.23 15.44
C ILE A 75 -2.93 -13.20 14.71
N VAL A 76 -3.26 -11.91 14.80
CA VAL A 76 -2.47 -10.83 14.20
C VAL A 76 -1.14 -10.65 14.94
N ASP A 77 -1.15 -10.52 16.27
CA ASP A 77 0.04 -10.22 17.08
C ASP A 77 1.06 -11.35 17.06
N ARG A 78 0.62 -12.58 16.84
CA ARG A 78 1.50 -13.75 16.67
C ARG A 78 1.92 -14.00 15.22
N GLY A 79 1.51 -13.16 14.27
CA GLY A 79 1.81 -13.32 12.85
C GLY A 79 1.10 -14.51 12.17
N TRP A 80 0.12 -15.12 12.84
CA TRP A 80 -0.61 -16.29 12.34
C TRP A 80 -1.58 -15.95 11.20
N PHE A 81 -1.91 -14.68 10.98
CA PHE A 81 -2.86 -14.27 9.94
C PHE A 81 -2.46 -14.77 8.52
N ARG A 82 -1.15 -14.79 8.20
CA ARG A 82 -0.65 -15.28 6.91
C ARG A 82 -0.92 -16.77 6.73
N PHE A 83 -0.76 -17.52 7.81
CA PHE A 83 -1.08 -18.93 7.84
C PHE A 83 -2.57 -19.16 7.58
N PHE A 84 -3.45 -18.40 8.25
CA PHE A 84 -4.91 -18.49 8.02
C PHE A 84 -5.30 -18.17 6.57
N ILE A 85 -4.74 -17.11 5.98
CA ILE A 85 -4.98 -16.74 4.58
C ILE A 85 -4.56 -17.87 3.64
N LYS A 86 -3.41 -18.51 3.92
CA LYS A 86 -2.91 -19.61 3.10
C LYS A 86 -3.73 -20.89 3.24
N GLU A 87 -4.06 -21.28 4.46
CA GLU A 87 -4.74 -22.55 4.75
C GLU A 87 -6.22 -22.49 4.34
N TYR A 88 -6.87 -21.36 4.64
CA TYR A 88 -8.31 -21.22 4.41
C TYR A 88 -8.65 -20.40 3.16
N GLY A 89 -7.68 -19.77 2.50
CA GLY A 89 -7.84 -18.99 1.26
C GLY A 89 -7.94 -17.48 1.48
N GLU A 90 -7.78 -16.72 0.39
CA GLU A 90 -7.66 -15.24 0.41
C GLU A 90 -8.88 -14.51 0.99
N ASP A 91 -10.05 -15.13 0.92
CA ASP A 91 -11.29 -14.63 1.49
C ASP A 91 -11.34 -14.71 3.03
N CYS A 92 -10.39 -15.40 3.66
CA CYS A 92 -10.27 -15.51 5.11
C CYS A 92 -9.71 -14.21 5.69
N ARG A 93 -10.46 -13.56 6.58
CA ARG A 93 -10.10 -12.24 7.15
C ARG A 93 -9.87 -12.29 8.66
N PRO A 94 -8.81 -12.96 9.15
CA PRO A 94 -8.56 -13.05 10.59
C PRO A 94 -8.24 -11.71 11.26
N ASN A 95 -7.80 -10.70 10.50
CA ASN A 95 -7.56 -9.35 11.03
C ASN A 95 -8.82 -8.46 11.04
N PHE A 96 -9.93 -8.91 10.43
CA PHE A 96 -11.16 -8.13 10.31
C PHE A 96 -11.68 -7.69 11.68
N ALA A 97 -11.90 -8.64 12.59
CA ALA A 97 -12.56 -8.30 13.85
C ALA A 97 -11.67 -7.44 14.76
N ALA A 98 -10.36 -7.71 14.78
CA ALA A 98 -9.40 -6.87 15.51
C ALA A 98 -9.38 -5.42 14.98
N ASN A 99 -9.41 -5.23 13.66
CA ASN A 99 -9.47 -3.89 13.06
C ASN A 99 -10.77 -3.16 13.44
N HIS A 100 -11.92 -3.83 13.43
CA HIS A 100 -13.19 -3.20 13.83
C HIS A 100 -13.26 -2.88 15.30
N PHE A 101 -12.76 -3.76 16.17
CA PHE A 101 -12.65 -3.49 17.59
C PHE A 101 -11.77 -2.27 17.87
N ASN A 102 -10.61 -2.16 17.20
CA ASN A 102 -9.77 -0.96 17.29
C ASN A 102 -10.52 0.31 16.85
N ARG A 103 -11.35 0.24 15.80
CA ARG A 103 -12.18 1.39 15.37
C ARG A 103 -13.23 1.75 16.42
N GLN A 104 -13.90 0.75 16.98
CA GLN A 104 -14.90 0.96 18.03
C GLN A 104 -14.27 1.65 19.24
N LEU A 105 -13.08 1.21 19.67
CA LEU A 105 -12.30 1.85 20.75
C LEU A 105 -11.89 3.29 20.41
N LEU A 106 -11.45 3.54 19.17
CA LEU A 106 -11.14 4.90 18.72
C LEU A 106 -12.37 5.80 18.81
N ILE A 107 -13.50 5.35 18.27
CA ILE A 107 -14.76 6.11 18.28
C ILE A 107 -15.25 6.35 19.70
N SER A 108 -15.20 5.34 20.59
CA SER A 108 -15.59 5.50 21.99
C SER A 108 -14.67 6.45 22.75
N SER A 109 -13.40 6.57 22.33
CA SER A 109 -12.45 7.56 22.86
C SER A 109 -12.62 8.98 22.27
N GLY A 110 -13.63 9.19 21.43
CA GLY A 110 -13.88 10.47 20.75
C GLY A 110 -12.93 10.74 19.57
N LYS A 111 -12.11 9.76 19.16
CA LYS A 111 -11.19 9.87 18.03
C LYS A 111 -11.88 9.41 16.75
N GLN A 112 -11.43 9.99 15.64
CA GLN A 112 -11.95 9.70 14.32
C GLN A 112 -10.85 9.51 13.31
N GLN A 113 -11.21 8.88 12.20
CA GLN A 113 -10.30 8.58 11.11
C GLN A 113 -10.76 9.35 9.89
N SER A 114 -9.82 9.94 9.15
CA SER A 114 -10.14 10.65 7.92
C SER A 114 -10.75 9.70 6.89
N LEU A 115 -11.58 10.26 5.99
CA LEU A 115 -12.18 9.47 4.91
C LEU A 115 -11.09 8.92 3.99
N LEU A 116 -10.06 9.71 3.72
CA LEU A 116 -8.87 9.30 2.97
C LEU A 116 -8.21 8.04 3.57
N PHE A 117 -7.97 8.02 4.88
CA PHE A 117 -7.42 6.84 5.55
C PHE A 117 -8.34 5.64 5.41
N LEU A 118 -9.65 5.83 5.67
CA LEU A 118 -10.66 4.79 5.60
C LEU A 118 -10.74 4.16 4.20
N LEU A 119 -10.73 4.97 3.14
CA LEU A 119 -10.74 4.50 1.75
C LEU A 119 -9.54 3.60 1.46
N GLY A 120 -8.35 3.96 1.94
CA GLY A 120 -7.15 3.13 1.78
C GLY A 120 -7.27 1.77 2.46
N VAL A 121 -7.60 1.74 3.76
CA VAL A 121 -7.55 0.50 4.56
C VAL A 121 -8.79 -0.40 4.40
N THR A 122 -9.87 0.10 3.79
CA THR A 122 -11.12 -0.65 3.57
C THR A 122 -11.37 -1.00 2.11
N ARG A 123 -10.43 -0.71 1.20
CA ARG A 123 -10.60 -0.94 -0.24
C ARG A 123 -10.99 -2.37 -0.62
N ARG A 124 -10.46 -3.37 0.11
CA ARG A 124 -10.76 -4.80 -0.06
C ARG A 124 -12.20 -5.22 0.29
N PHE A 125 -12.98 -4.37 0.93
CA PHE A 125 -14.37 -4.69 1.24
C PHE A 125 -15.24 -4.59 -0.01
N GLN A 126 -16.19 -5.50 -0.14
CA GLN A 126 -17.10 -5.61 -1.27
C GLN A 126 -18.31 -4.69 -1.09
N ALA A 127 -18.81 -4.18 -2.20
CA ALA A 127 -19.99 -3.34 -2.25
C ALA A 127 -20.86 -3.80 -3.42
N THR A 128 -22.18 -3.88 -3.20
CA THR A 128 -23.13 -4.19 -4.27
C THR A 128 -23.22 -3.03 -5.25
N HIS A 129 -23.38 -1.81 -4.72
CA HIS A 129 -23.25 -0.58 -5.48
C HIS A 129 -21.84 -0.02 -5.29
N PRO A 130 -21.05 0.19 -6.36
CA PRO A 130 -19.68 0.68 -6.23
C PRO A 130 -19.54 1.95 -5.37
N VAL A 131 -20.47 2.90 -5.48
CA VAL A 131 -20.47 4.14 -4.67
C VAL A 131 -20.52 3.91 -3.15
N ASP A 132 -20.99 2.75 -2.69
CA ASP A 132 -21.00 2.40 -1.26
C ASP A 132 -19.59 2.22 -0.70
N LYS A 133 -18.57 2.06 -1.56
CA LYS A 133 -17.15 2.14 -1.16
C LYS A 133 -16.83 3.46 -0.46
N ILE A 134 -17.59 4.50 -0.74
CA ILE A 134 -17.47 5.81 -0.13
C ILE A 134 -18.60 6.04 0.88
N TYR A 135 -19.86 5.87 0.46
CA TYR A 135 -21.02 6.17 1.32
C TYR A 135 -21.07 5.29 2.58
N GLY A 136 -20.66 4.03 2.46
CA GLY A 136 -20.51 3.10 3.57
C GLY A 136 -19.39 3.45 4.57
N LEU A 137 -18.64 4.54 4.35
CA LEU A 137 -17.60 5.02 5.26
C LEU A 137 -17.90 6.41 5.85
N LEU A 138 -18.81 7.18 5.25
CA LEU A 138 -19.07 8.56 5.65
C LEU A 138 -19.42 8.71 7.13
N GLY A 139 -20.23 7.80 7.69
CA GLY A 139 -20.62 7.80 9.11
C GLY A 139 -19.45 7.64 10.09
N LEU A 140 -18.32 7.10 9.62
CA LEU A 140 -17.09 6.92 10.42
C LEU A 140 -16.13 8.10 10.29
N SER A 141 -16.17 8.80 9.15
CA SER A 141 -15.27 9.90 8.82
C SER A 141 -15.84 11.28 9.17
N GLN A 142 -17.06 11.37 9.68
CA GLN A 142 -17.71 12.66 9.97
C GLN A 142 -16.94 13.42 11.03
N VAL A 143 -16.29 14.54 10.67
CA VAL A 143 -15.55 15.47 11.53
C VAL A 143 -16.28 15.81 12.85
N LYS A 144 -16.06 15.04 13.91
CA LYS A 144 -16.26 15.43 15.32
C LYS A 144 -14.92 15.88 15.89
N GLY A 145 -14.38 16.92 15.27
CA GLY A 145 -13.36 17.79 15.84
C GLY A 145 -13.86 19.24 15.98
N GLN A 146 -14.99 19.57 15.36
CA GLN A 146 -15.75 20.78 15.63
C GLN A 146 -16.97 20.38 16.46
N GLN A 147 -17.19 21.10 17.55
CA GLN A 147 -18.40 20.98 18.37
C GLN A 147 -19.64 20.96 17.48
N LEU A 148 -20.65 20.24 17.98
CA LEU A 148 -22.02 20.22 17.50
C LEU A 148 -22.54 21.63 17.16
N ASP A 149 -22.33 22.02 15.91
CA ASP A 149 -23.31 22.65 15.05
C ASP A 149 -23.18 21.94 13.72
N ALA A 150 -24.30 21.55 13.15
CA ALA A 150 -24.39 20.76 11.93
C ALA A 150 -23.71 21.49 10.76
N THR A 151 -22.40 21.35 10.59
CA THR A 151 -21.77 21.69 9.32
C THR A 151 -22.33 20.68 8.33
N PRO A 152 -23.18 21.10 7.38
CA PRO A 152 -23.76 20.18 6.43
C PRO A 152 -22.62 19.49 5.68
N LEU A 153 -22.81 18.21 5.37
CA LEU A 153 -21.91 17.53 4.44
C LEU A 153 -21.75 18.44 3.22
N THR A 154 -20.49 18.62 2.80
CA THR A 154 -20.25 19.32 1.55
C THR A 154 -21.07 18.63 0.45
N PRO A 155 -21.58 19.36 -0.56
CA PRO A 155 -22.44 18.76 -1.58
C PRO A 155 -21.83 17.52 -2.28
N ALA A 156 -20.49 17.41 -2.29
CA ALA A 156 -19.77 16.25 -2.81
C ALA A 156 -19.90 14.97 -1.94
N LEU A 157 -20.12 15.12 -0.62
CA LEU A 157 -20.21 14.03 0.34
C LEU A 157 -21.66 13.65 0.69
N ILE A 158 -22.67 14.32 0.13
CA ILE A 158 -24.06 13.92 0.28
C ILE A 158 -24.30 12.69 -0.61
N PRO A 159 -24.79 11.55 -0.07
CA PRO A 159 -25.09 10.38 -0.89
C PRO A 159 -26.12 10.70 -1.98
N ASP A 160 -25.72 10.51 -3.23
CA ASP A 160 -26.54 10.77 -4.41
C ASP A 160 -26.36 9.63 -5.40
N TYR A 161 -27.29 8.67 -5.34
CA TYR A 161 -27.30 7.50 -6.22
C TYR A 161 -27.81 7.80 -7.64
N THR A 162 -28.17 9.06 -7.94
CA THR A 162 -28.55 9.47 -9.30
C THR A 162 -27.33 9.75 -10.19
N LYS A 163 -26.17 10.04 -9.58
CA LYS A 163 -24.90 10.22 -10.28
C LYS A 163 -24.31 8.89 -10.73
N SER A 164 -23.54 8.92 -11.80
CA SER A 164 -22.69 7.78 -12.18
C SER A 164 -21.60 7.52 -11.13
N THR A 165 -21.08 6.30 -11.07
CA THR A 165 -20.00 5.98 -10.12
C THR A 165 -18.75 6.80 -10.40
N GLU A 166 -18.45 7.01 -11.68
CA GLU A 166 -17.33 7.79 -12.17
C GLU A 166 -17.38 9.24 -11.69
N GLU A 167 -18.55 9.88 -11.77
CA GLU A 167 -18.75 11.24 -11.26
C GLU A 167 -18.55 11.31 -9.75
N VAL A 168 -19.10 10.36 -8.99
CA VAL A 168 -18.97 10.32 -7.53
C VAL A 168 -17.51 10.13 -7.14
N TYR A 169 -16.79 9.19 -7.75
CA TYR A 169 -15.39 8.93 -7.45
C TYR A 169 -14.53 10.16 -7.77
N ARG A 170 -14.67 10.74 -8.97
CA ARG A 170 -13.94 11.95 -9.39
C ARG A 170 -14.18 13.12 -8.43
N ASP A 171 -15.44 13.41 -8.13
CA ASP A 171 -15.79 14.57 -7.31
C ASP A 171 -15.31 14.42 -5.87
N ILE A 172 -15.40 13.21 -5.31
CA ILE A 172 -14.94 12.94 -3.93
C ILE A 172 -13.42 12.91 -3.85
N THR A 173 -12.72 12.30 -4.81
CA THR A 173 -11.25 12.33 -4.85
C THR A 173 -10.75 13.77 -4.86
N PHE A 174 -11.29 14.62 -5.75
CA PHE A 174 -10.89 16.04 -5.79
C PHE A 174 -11.27 16.78 -4.50
N HIS A 175 -12.48 16.58 -3.99
CA HIS A 175 -12.92 17.22 -2.75
C HIS A 175 -12.02 16.89 -1.57
N LEU A 176 -11.58 15.64 -1.44
CA LEU A 176 -10.69 15.21 -0.37
C LEU A 176 -9.28 15.79 -0.53
N MET A 177 -8.73 15.82 -1.75
CA MET A 177 -7.40 16.43 -1.96
C MET A 177 -7.38 17.93 -1.58
N VAL A 178 -8.46 18.65 -1.89
CA VAL A 178 -8.60 20.07 -1.55
C VAL A 178 -8.87 20.27 -0.05
N SER A 179 -9.82 19.52 0.52
CA SER A 179 -10.25 19.75 1.92
C SER A 179 -9.23 19.25 2.95
N GLU A 180 -8.50 18.18 2.65
CA GLU A 180 -7.41 17.67 3.50
C GLU A 180 -6.05 18.32 3.18
N ASN A 181 -5.97 19.16 2.12
CA ASN A 181 -4.73 19.77 1.63
C ASN A 181 -3.60 18.73 1.45
N SER A 182 -3.95 17.61 0.80
CA SER A 182 -3.05 16.46 0.61
C SER A 182 -3.25 15.80 -0.76
N LEU A 183 -2.16 15.36 -1.39
CA LEU A 183 -2.19 14.56 -2.62
C LEU A 183 -2.09 13.05 -2.38
N ASP A 184 -2.19 12.59 -1.13
CA ASP A 184 -1.96 11.18 -0.81
C ASP A 184 -2.96 10.23 -1.50
N LEU A 185 -4.14 10.72 -1.87
CA LEU A 185 -5.11 9.95 -2.66
C LEU A 185 -4.58 9.56 -4.04
N LEU A 186 -3.69 10.37 -4.65
CA LEU A 186 -3.08 10.01 -5.93
C LEU A 186 -2.22 8.75 -5.82
N SER A 187 -1.64 8.50 -4.64
CA SER A 187 -0.90 7.27 -4.36
C SER A 187 -1.79 6.03 -4.35
N THR A 188 -3.11 6.22 -4.13
CA THR A 188 -4.10 5.13 -4.15
C THR A 188 -4.59 4.80 -5.55
N VAL A 189 -4.22 5.57 -6.57
CA VAL A 189 -4.53 5.20 -7.94
C VAL A 189 -3.90 3.85 -8.23
N GLU A 190 -4.70 2.93 -8.74
CA GLU A 190 -4.30 1.60 -9.15
C GLU A 190 -3.77 1.58 -10.60
N ASP A 191 -3.07 0.51 -10.95
CA ASP A 191 -2.67 0.26 -12.33
C ASP A 191 -3.90 0.15 -13.26
N LYS A 192 -3.81 0.72 -14.45
CA LYS A 192 -4.91 0.75 -15.43
C LYS A 192 -5.41 -0.65 -15.81
N SER A 193 -4.55 -1.66 -15.78
CA SER A 193 -4.91 -3.05 -16.11
C SER A 193 -5.99 -3.59 -15.18
N VAL A 194 -5.98 -3.22 -13.90
CA VAL A 194 -6.93 -3.74 -12.90
C VAL A 194 -8.21 -2.92 -12.75
N ARG A 195 -8.32 -1.76 -13.43
CA ARG A 195 -9.52 -0.91 -13.40
C ARG A 195 -10.78 -1.65 -13.84
N LYS A 196 -11.88 -1.48 -13.10
CA LYS A 196 -13.21 -1.91 -13.52
C LYS A 196 -13.90 -0.79 -14.32
N LEU A 197 -13.73 0.45 -13.89
CA LEU A 197 -14.27 1.65 -14.53
C LEU A 197 -13.21 2.26 -15.46
N LYS A 198 -13.28 1.93 -16.75
CA LYS A 198 -12.25 2.33 -17.74
C LYS A 198 -12.33 3.79 -18.19
N GLN A 199 -13.44 4.47 -17.90
CA GLN A 199 -13.67 5.88 -18.29
C GLN A 199 -13.28 6.88 -17.20
N LEU A 200 -12.82 6.41 -16.04
CA LEU A 200 -12.29 7.30 -15.00
C LEU A 200 -11.05 8.05 -15.52
N PRO A 201 -10.92 9.36 -15.22
CA PRO A 201 -9.67 10.08 -15.41
C PRO A 201 -8.50 9.34 -14.77
N SER A 202 -7.30 9.44 -15.34
CA SER A 202 -6.17 8.62 -14.88
C SER A 202 -5.77 8.91 -13.43
N TRP A 203 -5.98 10.14 -12.94
CA TRP A 203 -5.71 10.55 -11.57
C TRP A 203 -6.77 10.11 -10.54
N VAL A 204 -7.92 9.59 -10.98
CA VAL A 204 -9.01 9.18 -10.08
C VAL A 204 -8.86 7.69 -9.73
N PRO A 205 -8.75 7.31 -8.45
CA PRO A 205 -8.75 5.91 -8.04
C PRO A 205 -10.10 5.24 -8.30
N ASP A 206 -10.09 4.03 -8.85
CA ASP A 206 -11.27 3.17 -8.91
C ASP A 206 -11.47 2.47 -7.56
N TYR A 207 -12.21 3.06 -6.63
CA TYR A 207 -12.43 2.47 -5.29
C TYR A 207 -13.13 1.09 -5.32
N SER A 208 -13.69 0.67 -6.46
CA SER A 208 -14.32 -0.64 -6.64
C SER A 208 -13.32 -1.77 -6.93
N THR A 209 -12.07 -1.43 -7.25
CA THR A 209 -11.01 -2.39 -7.55
C THR A 209 -10.28 -2.81 -6.30
N TRP A 210 -9.65 -3.98 -6.39
CA TRP A 210 -8.74 -4.44 -5.37
C TRP A 210 -7.33 -3.97 -5.71
N GLN A 211 -6.67 -3.36 -4.72
CA GLN A 211 -5.26 -3.00 -4.79
C GLN A 211 -4.51 -3.90 -3.81
N ASN A 212 -3.63 -4.76 -4.32
CA ASN A 212 -2.81 -5.69 -3.53
C ASN A 212 -1.34 -5.26 -3.52
N ILE A 213 -1.10 -3.95 -3.52
CA ILE A 213 0.23 -3.34 -3.42
C ILE A 213 0.24 -2.38 -2.24
N THR A 214 1.38 -2.28 -1.57
CA THR A 214 1.59 -1.24 -0.56
C THR A 214 1.48 0.13 -1.20
N ILE A 215 0.65 0.99 -0.62
CA ILE A 215 0.49 2.38 -1.01
C ILE A 215 1.54 3.19 -0.25
N LEU A 216 2.56 3.69 -0.94
CA LEU A 216 3.71 4.37 -0.33
C LEU A 216 3.26 5.68 0.34
N GLY A 217 2.48 6.51 -0.36
CA GLY A 217 2.02 7.81 0.15
C GLY A 217 1.04 7.73 1.34
N LEU A 218 0.34 6.60 1.53
CA LEU A 218 -0.57 6.38 2.66
C LEU A 218 0.01 5.54 3.79
N ASN A 219 1.26 5.09 3.66
CA ASN A 219 1.89 4.30 4.70
C ASN A 219 2.25 5.19 5.89
N GLN A 220 1.38 5.23 6.90
CA GLN A 220 1.51 6.13 8.07
C GLN A 220 2.81 5.93 8.87
N GLY A 221 3.51 4.80 8.69
CA GLY A 221 4.82 4.56 9.29
C GLY A 221 5.98 5.24 8.56
N ILE A 222 5.77 5.78 7.35
CA ILE A 222 6.84 6.28 6.49
C ILE A 222 6.67 7.78 6.21
N PRO A 223 7.56 8.63 6.74
CA PRO A 223 7.47 10.08 6.58
C PRO A 223 8.06 10.57 5.25
N TYR A 224 7.75 9.92 4.12
CA TYR A 224 8.18 10.43 2.81
C TYR A 224 7.65 11.84 2.56
N ILE A 225 8.52 12.70 2.04
CA ILE A 225 8.27 14.11 1.71
C ILE A 225 9.00 14.48 0.42
N ALA A 226 8.79 13.73 -0.66
CA ALA A 226 9.55 13.87 -1.90
C ALA A 226 9.48 15.28 -2.54
N SER A 227 8.35 16.00 -2.37
CA SER A 227 8.23 17.41 -2.78
C SER A 227 8.60 18.42 -1.68
N GLY A 228 9.21 17.97 -0.58
CA GLY A 228 9.59 18.78 0.57
C GLY A 228 8.38 19.43 1.22
N ASN A 229 8.48 20.74 1.50
CA ASN A 229 7.39 21.54 2.07
C ASN A 229 6.55 22.27 1.01
N SER A 230 6.62 21.84 -0.26
CA SER A 230 5.89 22.49 -1.35
C SER A 230 4.38 22.39 -1.11
N PRO A 231 3.60 23.47 -1.26
CA PRO A 231 2.17 23.44 -0.98
C PRO A 231 1.42 22.62 -2.03
N VAL A 232 0.27 22.05 -1.66
CA VAL A 232 -0.64 21.45 -2.64
C VAL A 232 -1.12 22.54 -3.60
N SER A 233 -1.02 22.28 -4.90
CA SER A 233 -1.43 23.22 -5.95
C SER A 233 -2.21 22.46 -7.02
N ILE A 234 -3.53 22.40 -6.86
CA ILE A 234 -4.43 21.69 -7.77
C ILE A 234 -5.65 22.52 -8.15
N THR A 235 -6.09 22.39 -9.40
CA THR A 235 -7.41 22.82 -9.87
C THR A 235 -7.94 21.78 -10.86
N ARG A 236 -9.21 21.90 -11.28
CA ARG A 236 -9.79 21.02 -12.30
C ARG A 236 -10.51 21.82 -13.37
N SER A 237 -10.52 21.32 -14.59
CA SER A 237 -11.27 21.93 -15.70
C SER A 237 -11.81 20.90 -16.70
N GLY A 238 -12.39 21.39 -17.80
CA GLY A 238 -13.10 20.60 -18.81
C GLY A 238 -14.61 20.55 -18.58
N ARG A 239 -15.37 20.18 -19.61
CA ARG A 239 -16.86 20.13 -19.56
C ARG A 239 -17.38 19.18 -18.47
N SER A 240 -16.57 18.21 -18.06
CA SER A 240 -16.88 17.20 -17.04
C SER A 240 -15.89 17.21 -15.86
N ASN A 241 -15.07 18.25 -15.69
CA ASN A 241 -14.02 18.31 -14.64
C ASN A 241 -13.03 17.12 -14.65
N GLU A 242 -12.75 16.57 -15.84
CA GLU A 242 -11.92 15.37 -16.02
C GLU A 242 -10.42 15.67 -15.91
N THR A 243 -10.00 16.89 -16.25
CA THR A 243 -8.59 17.29 -16.23
C THR A 243 -8.21 17.86 -14.88
N LEU A 244 -7.15 17.31 -14.27
CA LEU A 244 -6.51 17.83 -13.06
C LEU A 244 -5.29 18.68 -13.47
N HIS A 245 -5.32 19.96 -13.12
CA HIS A 245 -4.16 20.83 -13.25
C HIS A 245 -3.34 20.77 -11.96
N THR A 246 -2.04 20.60 -12.08
CA THR A 246 -1.12 20.62 -10.93
C THR A 246 0.21 21.25 -11.30
N LYS A 247 0.92 21.76 -10.29
CA LYS A 247 2.34 22.09 -10.43
C LYS A 247 3.19 20.83 -10.34
N ALA A 248 4.15 20.69 -11.24
CA ALA A 248 5.07 19.57 -11.28
C ALA A 248 6.49 19.99 -11.65
N ILE A 249 7.46 19.17 -11.25
CA ILE A 249 8.84 19.19 -11.73
C ILE A 249 9.13 17.84 -12.37
N ARG A 250 9.61 17.86 -13.61
CA ARG A 250 10.15 16.66 -14.25
C ARG A 250 11.54 16.38 -13.71
N LEU A 251 11.74 15.21 -13.12
CA LEU A 251 13.02 14.78 -12.57
C LEU A 251 13.89 14.06 -13.58
N ASP A 252 13.31 13.11 -14.33
CA ASP A 252 14.01 12.26 -15.30
C ASP A 252 12.98 11.52 -16.18
N ASN A 253 13.47 10.64 -17.05
CA ASN A 253 12.71 9.58 -17.70
C ASN A 253 13.23 8.21 -17.30
N ILE A 254 12.36 7.23 -17.42
CA ILE A 254 12.72 5.83 -17.26
C ILE A 254 13.55 5.39 -18.47
N GLY A 255 14.73 4.85 -18.19
CA GLY A 255 15.69 4.38 -19.19
C GLY A 255 15.53 2.89 -19.50
N SER A 256 15.42 2.06 -18.46
CA SER A 256 15.23 0.61 -18.59
C SER A 256 14.31 0.08 -17.50
N VAL A 257 13.66 -1.05 -17.76
CA VAL A 257 12.65 -1.65 -16.87
C VAL A 257 12.84 -3.17 -16.75
N SER A 258 12.53 -3.74 -15.57
CA SER A 258 12.52 -5.20 -15.36
C SER A 258 11.32 -5.86 -16.05
N ARG A 259 11.09 -7.17 -15.89
CA ARG A 259 9.76 -7.73 -16.11
C ARG A 259 8.77 -7.27 -15.01
N PRO A 260 7.45 -7.25 -15.26
CA PRO A 260 6.46 -7.04 -14.20
C PRO A 260 6.53 -8.13 -13.13
N TRP A 261 6.25 -7.76 -11.89
CA TRP A 261 6.24 -8.67 -10.74
C TRP A 261 4.82 -8.89 -10.25
N LEU A 262 4.24 -10.02 -10.64
CA LEU A 262 2.83 -10.29 -10.38
C LEU A 262 2.66 -10.80 -8.94
N ALA A 263 1.48 -10.58 -8.36
CA ALA A 263 1.17 -11.07 -7.01
C ALA A 263 1.24 -12.61 -6.90
N GLU A 264 1.07 -13.30 -8.03
CA GLU A 264 1.16 -14.77 -8.15
C GLU A 264 2.61 -15.26 -8.24
N ASP A 265 3.56 -14.38 -8.54
CA ASP A 265 4.96 -14.75 -8.65
C ASP A 265 5.50 -15.13 -7.28
N HIS A 266 6.26 -16.22 -7.25
CA HIS A 266 6.99 -16.55 -6.05
C HIS A 266 8.02 -15.46 -5.76
N TYR A 267 8.04 -14.92 -4.55
CA TYR A 267 8.88 -13.79 -4.16
C TYR A 267 10.37 -14.00 -4.47
N PHE A 268 10.87 -15.24 -4.46
CA PHE A 268 12.23 -15.55 -4.88
C PHE A 268 12.50 -15.21 -6.34
N ASN A 269 11.53 -15.46 -7.22
CA ASN A 269 11.66 -15.13 -8.63
C ASN A 269 11.75 -13.61 -8.78
N ILE A 270 10.84 -12.88 -8.14
CA ILE A 270 10.82 -11.40 -8.14
C ILE A 270 12.19 -10.83 -7.75
N PHE A 271 12.77 -11.33 -6.66
CA PHE A 271 14.08 -10.88 -6.21
C PHE A 271 15.19 -11.25 -7.21
N HIS A 272 15.20 -12.48 -7.70
CA HIS A 272 16.18 -12.94 -8.69
C HIS A 272 16.15 -12.05 -9.94
N ASP A 273 14.96 -11.76 -10.48
CA ASP A 273 14.82 -10.87 -11.63
C ASP A 273 15.35 -9.47 -11.36
N TRP A 274 15.22 -8.98 -10.12
CA TRP A 274 15.77 -7.68 -9.77
C TRP A 274 17.29 -7.71 -9.76
N CYS A 275 17.87 -8.74 -9.15
CA CYS A 275 19.31 -8.93 -9.17
C CYS A 275 19.84 -9.11 -10.59
N GLU A 276 19.16 -9.87 -11.44
CA GLU A 276 19.53 -10.03 -12.84
C GLU A 276 19.40 -8.71 -13.61
N PHE A 277 18.28 -8.01 -13.48
CA PHE A 277 18.05 -6.72 -14.12
C PHE A 277 19.16 -5.72 -13.75
N LEU A 278 19.49 -5.62 -12.48
CA LEU A 278 20.56 -4.74 -12.01
C LEU A 278 21.94 -5.21 -12.46
N ASN A 279 22.24 -6.50 -12.37
CA ASN A 279 23.51 -7.04 -12.85
C ASN A 279 23.71 -6.75 -14.34
N GLN A 280 22.69 -6.95 -15.18
CA GLN A 280 22.74 -6.66 -16.61
C GLN A 280 23.04 -5.18 -16.89
N GLN A 281 22.41 -4.27 -16.15
CA GLN A 281 22.58 -2.83 -16.34
C GLN A 281 23.91 -2.30 -15.77
N LEU A 282 24.47 -2.98 -14.76
CA LEU A 282 25.75 -2.63 -14.15
C LEU A 282 26.96 -3.17 -14.93
N ILE A 283 26.80 -4.31 -15.62
CA ILE A 283 27.77 -4.80 -16.62
C ILE A 283 27.90 -3.81 -17.78
N LEU A 284 26.79 -3.18 -18.21
CA LEU A 284 26.79 -2.17 -19.28
C LEU A 284 27.51 -0.85 -18.90
N THR A 285 27.66 -0.55 -17.59
CA THR A 285 28.28 0.68 -17.10
C THR A 285 29.71 0.49 -16.55
N ASN A 286 30.30 -0.70 -16.75
CA ASN A 286 31.68 -1.04 -16.41
C ASN A 286 32.05 -0.86 -14.91
N GLN A 287 31.06 -1.03 -14.02
CA GLN A 287 31.28 -1.08 -12.57
C GLN A 287 31.28 -2.54 -12.08
N LEU A 288 32.38 -2.97 -11.45
CA LEU A 288 32.58 -4.34 -10.95
C LEU A 288 31.60 -4.70 -9.81
N ASN A 289 30.88 -5.82 -9.99
CA ASN A 289 30.20 -6.67 -8.98
C ASN A 289 29.46 -5.96 -7.82
N LEU A 290 28.23 -5.48 -8.07
CA LEU A 290 27.49 -4.61 -7.14
C LEU A 290 26.48 -5.27 -6.18
N VAL A 291 26.00 -6.50 -6.40
CA VAL A 291 24.99 -7.09 -5.48
C VAL A 291 25.55 -7.24 -4.05
N LYS A 292 26.87 -7.24 -3.86
CA LYS A 292 27.55 -7.37 -2.56
C LYS A 292 27.95 -6.04 -1.89
N SER A 293 27.94 -4.92 -2.62
CA SER A 293 28.44 -3.62 -2.13
C SER A 293 27.45 -2.46 -2.34
N ASN A 294 26.33 -2.69 -3.04
CA ASN A 294 25.42 -1.64 -3.39
C ASN A 294 24.30 -1.48 -2.35
N ARG A 295 24.57 -0.62 -1.36
CA ARG A 295 23.58 -0.25 -0.34
C ARG A 295 22.34 0.42 -0.92
N ALA A 296 22.46 1.12 -2.06
CA ALA A 296 21.31 1.73 -2.74
C ALA A 296 20.34 0.67 -3.26
N ILE A 297 20.85 -0.45 -3.78
CA ILE A 297 20.06 -1.63 -4.18
C ILE A 297 19.31 -2.18 -2.97
N ALA A 298 20.02 -2.45 -1.87
CA ALA A 298 19.43 -3.02 -0.65
C ALA A 298 18.32 -2.13 -0.07
N ARG A 299 18.47 -0.80 -0.14
CA ARG A 299 17.48 0.17 0.35
C ARG A 299 16.31 0.31 -0.63
N ALA A 300 16.58 0.38 -1.93
CA ALA A 300 15.53 0.56 -2.93
C ALA A 300 14.52 -0.58 -2.93
N LEU A 301 14.94 -1.83 -2.69
CA LEU A 301 14.01 -2.98 -2.64
C LEU A 301 12.96 -2.92 -1.54
N ILE A 302 13.24 -2.18 -0.48
CA ILE A 302 12.42 -2.11 0.71
C ILE A 302 11.82 -0.72 0.90
N GLY A 303 11.82 0.11 -0.15
CA GLY A 303 11.42 1.52 -0.04
C GLY A 303 12.22 2.29 1.02
N ASP A 304 13.42 1.83 1.36
CA ASP A 304 14.24 2.34 2.45
C ASP A 304 13.54 2.32 3.83
N PHE A 305 12.64 1.36 4.05
CA PHE A 305 11.89 1.20 5.30
C PHE A 305 12.05 -0.21 5.88
N ALA A 306 12.41 -0.25 7.17
CA ALA A 306 12.53 -1.49 7.93
C ALA A 306 11.19 -1.83 8.60
N VAL A 307 10.42 -2.76 8.02
CA VAL A 307 9.07 -3.11 8.50
C VAL A 307 9.08 -3.66 9.93
N THR A 308 10.04 -4.52 10.25
CA THR A 308 10.13 -5.20 11.56
C THR A 308 10.42 -4.26 12.71
N SER A 309 11.24 -3.22 12.49
CA SER A 309 11.56 -2.19 13.49
C SER A 309 10.74 -0.91 13.32
N ALA A 310 9.88 -0.85 12.31
CA ALA A 310 9.11 0.34 11.91
C ALA A 310 9.98 1.60 11.76
N GLN A 311 11.18 1.45 11.17
CA GLN A 311 12.17 2.52 11.09
C GLN A 311 12.37 3.04 9.67
N TYR A 312 12.37 4.37 9.54
CA TYR A 312 12.71 5.10 8.33
C TYR A 312 13.74 6.21 8.64
N PRO A 313 14.83 6.35 7.86
CA PRO A 313 15.31 5.38 6.89
C PRO A 313 15.72 4.05 7.53
N ALA A 314 15.78 2.97 6.75
CA ALA A 314 16.21 1.66 7.27
C ALA A 314 17.65 1.75 7.83
N PRO A 315 17.94 1.14 9.01
CA PRO A 315 19.27 1.15 9.61
C PRO A 315 20.35 0.61 8.67
N GLU A 316 21.24 1.49 8.20
CA GLU A 316 22.09 1.20 7.05
C GLU A 316 22.95 -0.06 7.21
N ASP A 317 23.68 -0.22 8.32
CA ASP A 317 24.57 -1.36 8.52
C ASP A 317 23.84 -2.65 8.92
N GLU A 318 22.82 -2.54 9.75
CA GLU A 318 22.06 -3.70 10.23
C GLU A 318 21.22 -4.31 9.09
N TYR A 319 20.48 -3.47 8.35
CA TYR A 319 19.66 -3.95 7.23
C TYR A 319 20.48 -4.46 6.06
N PHE A 320 21.69 -3.92 5.85
CA PHE A 320 22.60 -4.48 4.86
C PHE A 320 23.09 -5.88 5.25
N LYS A 321 23.32 -6.17 6.53
CA LYS A 321 23.61 -7.55 6.98
C LYS A 321 22.43 -8.49 6.75
N HIS A 322 21.20 -8.04 6.99
CA HIS A 322 19.99 -8.82 6.68
C HIS A 322 19.87 -9.13 5.18
N PHE A 323 20.16 -8.14 4.33
CA PHE A 323 20.23 -8.31 2.87
C PHE A 323 21.32 -9.30 2.43
N LEU A 324 22.55 -9.19 2.97
CA LEU A 324 23.63 -10.12 2.65
C LEU A 324 23.30 -11.55 3.09
N SER A 325 22.69 -11.72 4.27
CA SER A 325 22.20 -13.01 4.77
C SER A 325 21.13 -13.60 3.84
N PHE A 326 20.22 -12.76 3.34
CA PHE A 326 19.24 -13.15 2.34
C PHE A 326 19.87 -13.63 1.04
N LEU A 327 20.87 -12.90 0.53
CA LEU A 327 21.62 -13.28 -0.67
C LEU A 327 22.35 -14.61 -0.50
N GLN A 328 23.01 -14.81 0.64
CA GLN A 328 23.74 -16.03 0.94
C GLN A 328 22.81 -17.24 1.02
N HIS A 329 21.70 -17.12 1.77
CA HIS A 329 20.74 -18.20 1.98
C HIS A 329 20.11 -18.69 0.67
N HIS A 330 19.79 -17.78 -0.25
CA HIS A 330 18.99 -18.13 -1.44
C HIS A 330 19.79 -18.26 -2.73
N PHE A 331 20.93 -17.59 -2.87
CA PHE A 331 21.74 -17.60 -4.10
C PHE A 331 23.09 -18.31 -3.95
N GLN A 332 23.38 -18.90 -2.78
CA GLN A 332 24.65 -19.61 -2.51
C GLN A 332 25.89 -18.77 -2.86
N MET A 333 25.78 -17.44 -2.77
CA MET A 333 26.81 -16.50 -3.20
C MET A 333 27.94 -16.42 -2.17
N SER A 334 28.99 -17.22 -2.36
CA SER A 334 30.26 -17.15 -1.62
C SER A 334 31.31 -16.41 -2.46
N GLY A 335 31.82 -15.26 -2.01
CA GLY A 335 32.88 -14.52 -2.73
C GLY A 335 34.22 -14.56 -2.00
N PRO A 336 35.36 -14.43 -2.71
CA PRO A 336 36.71 -14.44 -2.10
C PRO A 336 37.02 -13.20 -1.23
N ASP A 337 36.26 -12.11 -1.35
CA ASP A 337 36.43 -10.86 -0.55
C ASP A 337 35.52 -10.80 0.70
N MET A 338 34.92 -11.92 1.13
CA MET A 338 33.92 -11.91 2.19
C MET A 338 34.52 -12.24 3.57
N ASN A 339 34.53 -11.26 4.47
CA ASN A 339 34.87 -11.49 5.87
C ASN A 339 33.68 -12.12 6.61
N GLU A 340 33.91 -13.21 7.34
CA GLU A 340 32.89 -13.91 8.15
C GLU A 340 32.16 -12.97 9.14
N SER A 341 32.78 -11.85 9.55
CA SER A 341 32.19 -10.83 10.43
C SER A 341 31.06 -9.99 9.82
N GLN A 342 30.87 -10.03 8.50
CA GLN A 342 29.74 -9.38 7.81
C GLN A 342 28.48 -10.26 7.78
N PHE A 343 28.61 -11.55 8.09
CA PHE A 343 27.50 -12.50 8.20
C PHE A 343 26.99 -12.55 9.63
N GLY A 344 25.86 -11.90 9.86
CA GLY A 344 25.18 -11.92 11.16
C GLY A 344 23.74 -11.40 11.10
N GLY A 345 23.22 -11.14 9.90
CA GLY A 345 21.84 -10.74 9.71
C GLY A 345 20.90 -11.95 9.64
N ASP A 346 19.65 -11.71 10.00
CA ASP A 346 18.53 -12.62 9.73
C ASP A 346 17.90 -12.29 8.37
N TYR A 347 17.92 -13.23 7.42
CA TYR A 347 17.33 -13.03 6.11
C TYR A 347 15.81 -12.85 6.15
N SER A 348 15.13 -13.40 7.16
CA SER A 348 13.67 -13.34 7.27
C SER A 348 13.20 -11.92 7.55
N ILE A 349 14.01 -11.12 8.26
CA ILE A 349 13.78 -9.69 8.50
C ILE A 349 13.82 -8.90 7.20
N TYR A 350 14.81 -9.14 6.34
CA TYR A 350 14.89 -8.47 5.06
C TYR A 350 13.75 -8.88 4.13
N LEU A 351 13.46 -10.19 4.10
CA LEU A 351 12.38 -10.75 3.31
C LEU A 351 11.03 -10.14 3.67
N GLU A 352 10.78 -9.88 4.96
CA GLU A 352 9.55 -9.22 5.41
C GLU A 352 9.35 -7.84 4.78
N SER A 353 10.40 -7.02 4.77
CA SER A 353 10.35 -5.69 4.16
C SER A 353 10.27 -5.79 2.64
N PHE A 354 11.03 -6.67 2.00
CA PHE A 354 10.93 -6.88 0.56
C PHE A 354 9.51 -7.34 0.15
N HIS A 355 8.88 -8.21 0.94
CA HIS A 355 7.50 -8.63 0.72
C HIS A 355 6.51 -7.47 0.87
N HIS A 356 6.84 -6.45 1.66
CA HIS A 356 5.98 -5.29 1.81
C HIS A 356 6.06 -4.35 0.61
N PHE A 357 7.22 -4.17 -0.02
CA PHE A 357 7.41 -3.14 -1.07
C PHE A 357 7.56 -3.69 -2.50
N GLY A 358 8.05 -4.92 -2.67
CA GLY A 358 8.38 -5.47 -3.98
C GLY A 358 7.19 -6.01 -4.79
N PHE A 359 6.06 -6.35 -4.16
CA PHE A 359 4.95 -7.01 -4.85
C PHE A 359 4.11 -6.08 -5.73
N GLY A 360 3.70 -6.58 -6.90
CA GLY A 360 2.80 -5.86 -7.82
C GLY A 360 3.43 -4.60 -8.44
N ARG A 361 4.76 -4.59 -8.54
CA ARG A 361 5.55 -3.46 -9.03
C ARG A 361 6.42 -3.87 -10.21
N ARG A 362 7.03 -2.88 -10.84
CA ARG A 362 8.08 -3.05 -11.83
C ARG A 362 9.26 -2.19 -11.42
N ALA A 363 10.45 -2.76 -11.47
CA ALA A 363 11.67 -2.02 -11.24
C ALA A 363 12.11 -1.26 -12.48
N PHE A 364 12.85 -0.18 -12.27
CA PHE A 364 13.42 0.59 -13.34
C PHE A 364 14.75 1.24 -12.95
N ILE A 365 15.52 1.61 -13.97
CA ILE A 365 16.64 2.55 -13.87
C ILE A 365 16.28 3.78 -14.72
N SER A 366 16.41 4.96 -14.14
CA SER A 366 16.20 6.23 -14.84
C SER A 366 17.35 6.52 -15.83
N LYS A 367 17.17 7.47 -16.76
CA LYS A 367 18.25 7.79 -17.73
C LYS A 367 19.50 8.38 -17.06
N GLU A 368 19.34 9.01 -15.90
CA GLU A 368 20.45 9.47 -15.05
C GLU A 368 21.00 8.38 -14.11
N GLY A 369 20.53 7.13 -14.23
CA GLY A 369 21.06 5.99 -13.47
C GLY A 369 20.47 5.81 -12.07
N ARG A 370 19.38 6.50 -11.72
CA ARG A 370 18.72 6.32 -10.42
C ARG A 370 17.86 5.06 -10.40
N ILE A 371 17.91 4.33 -9.29
CA ILE A 371 17.17 3.07 -9.10
C ILE A 371 15.80 3.38 -8.49
N GLY A 372 14.75 2.82 -9.07
CA GLY A 372 13.39 2.99 -8.57
C GLY A 372 12.47 1.83 -8.91
N PHE A 373 11.23 1.96 -8.46
CA PHE A 373 10.14 1.06 -8.82
C PHE A 373 8.81 1.82 -8.90
N GLY A 374 7.88 1.28 -9.69
CA GLY A 374 6.56 1.85 -9.93
C GLY A 374 5.53 0.76 -10.26
N HIS A 375 4.36 1.14 -10.77
CA HIS A 375 3.33 0.18 -11.19
C HIS A 375 3.79 -0.72 -12.34
N ILE A 376 3.09 -1.85 -12.54
CA ILE A 376 3.44 -2.85 -13.55
C ILE A 376 3.37 -2.32 -14.99
N SER A 377 2.54 -1.31 -15.27
CA SER A 377 2.40 -0.68 -16.60
C SER A 377 3.51 0.29 -16.96
N VAL A 378 4.42 0.58 -16.04
CA VAL A 378 5.56 1.48 -16.28
C VAL A 378 6.44 0.92 -17.39
N GLN A 379 6.94 1.79 -18.28
CA GLN A 379 7.77 1.42 -19.42
C GLN A 379 8.88 2.45 -19.69
N GLU A 380 9.81 2.10 -20.58
CA GLU A 380 10.86 3.02 -21.03
C GLU A 380 10.26 4.29 -21.66
N GLY A 381 10.84 5.44 -21.34
CA GLY A 381 10.39 6.74 -21.81
C GLY A 381 9.37 7.43 -20.92
N ASP A 382 8.67 6.71 -20.03
CA ASP A 382 7.79 7.33 -19.04
C ASP A 382 8.55 8.36 -18.18
N GLY A 383 7.90 9.47 -17.84
CA GLY A 383 8.53 10.54 -17.08
C GLY A 383 8.33 10.37 -15.57
N ILE A 384 9.35 10.73 -14.80
CA ILE A 384 9.33 10.74 -13.34
C ILE A 384 9.14 12.19 -12.89
N TYR A 385 8.13 12.46 -12.07
CA TYR A 385 7.74 13.81 -11.67
C TYR A 385 7.60 13.94 -10.15
N LEU A 386 7.95 15.10 -9.63
CA LEU A 386 7.44 15.56 -8.34
C LEU A 386 6.19 16.38 -8.60
N LEU A 387 5.11 16.09 -7.90
CA LEU A 387 3.92 16.94 -7.86
C LEU A 387 3.97 17.81 -6.60
N SER A 388 3.58 19.07 -6.70
CA SER A 388 3.61 20.02 -5.58
C SER A 388 2.66 19.57 -4.47
N GLY A 389 3.20 19.32 -3.26
CA GLY A 389 2.45 18.74 -2.15
C GLY A 389 2.36 17.20 -2.17
N GLY A 390 3.04 16.56 -3.13
CA GLY A 390 3.18 15.11 -3.23
C GLY A 390 4.21 14.54 -2.26
N ARG A 391 3.89 13.43 -1.61
CA ARG A 391 4.80 12.74 -0.68
C ARG A 391 5.79 11.81 -1.37
N THR A 392 5.49 11.39 -2.58
CA THR A 392 6.29 10.47 -3.40
C THR A 392 6.50 11.06 -4.79
N PRO A 393 7.52 10.60 -5.53
CA PRO A 393 7.55 10.75 -6.98
C PRO A 393 6.35 10.06 -7.64
N PHE A 394 5.92 10.59 -8.78
CA PHE A 394 4.83 10.04 -9.58
C PHE A 394 5.31 9.78 -11.01
N ILE A 395 4.78 8.73 -11.64
CA ILE A 395 5.07 8.42 -13.04
C ILE A 395 3.93 8.95 -13.91
N LEU A 396 4.29 9.77 -14.89
CA LEU A 396 3.38 10.34 -15.86
C LEU A 396 3.81 9.98 -17.27
N ARG A 397 2.84 9.66 -18.12
CA ARG A 397 3.05 9.34 -19.54
C ARG A 397 2.45 10.44 -20.41
N PRO A 398 3.23 11.11 -21.29
CA PRO A 398 2.68 12.06 -22.24
C PRO A 398 1.63 11.39 -23.13
N VAL A 399 0.49 12.04 -23.33
CA VAL A 399 -0.51 11.59 -24.31
C VAL A 399 -0.22 12.21 -25.69
N ALA A 400 -0.98 11.79 -26.71
CA ALA A 400 -0.69 12.11 -28.12
C ALA A 400 -0.79 13.62 -28.46
N ASP A 401 -1.48 14.42 -27.63
CA ASP A 401 -1.58 15.87 -27.82
C ASP A 401 -0.27 16.60 -27.48
N GLY A 402 0.65 15.96 -26.74
CA GLY A 402 1.92 16.52 -26.29
C GLY A 402 1.81 17.55 -25.16
N GLU A 403 0.61 17.88 -24.68
CA GLU A 403 0.35 18.89 -23.66
C GLU A 403 -0.18 18.27 -22.36
N SER A 404 -0.84 17.12 -22.45
CA SER A 404 -1.47 16.44 -21.32
C SER A 404 -0.75 15.14 -20.97
N PHE A 405 -1.03 14.63 -19.77
CA PHE A 405 -0.39 13.44 -19.22
C PHE A 405 -1.40 12.43 -18.69
N GLU A 406 -1.15 11.15 -18.93
CA GLU A 406 -1.77 10.05 -18.22
C GLU A 406 -0.99 9.78 -16.92
N PHE A 407 -1.69 9.77 -15.79
CA PHE A 407 -1.14 9.41 -14.48
C PHE A 407 -1.06 7.88 -14.36
N LEU A 408 0.15 7.37 -14.17
CA LEU A 408 0.36 5.91 -14.05
C LEU A 408 0.38 5.44 -12.59
N GLY A 409 0.83 6.26 -11.65
CA GLY A 409 0.93 5.88 -10.25
C GLY A 409 2.05 6.56 -9.48
N GLU A 410 2.11 6.29 -8.19
CA GLU A 410 3.26 6.61 -7.34
C GLU A 410 4.50 5.75 -7.69
N SER A 411 5.65 6.26 -7.29
CA SER A 411 6.94 5.59 -7.46
C SER A 411 7.82 5.83 -6.24
N TYR A 412 8.69 4.86 -5.97
CA TYR A 412 9.87 5.10 -5.16
C TYR A 412 11.06 5.37 -6.10
N LEU A 413 11.84 6.40 -5.78
CA LEU A 413 13.10 6.70 -6.44
C LEU A 413 14.17 6.94 -5.39
N HIS A 414 15.23 6.13 -5.41
CA HIS A 414 16.27 6.22 -4.40
C HIS A 414 16.96 7.60 -4.41
N GLY A 415 17.12 8.20 -3.23
CA GLY A 415 17.73 9.52 -3.06
C GLY A 415 16.80 10.72 -3.37
N VAL A 416 15.49 10.50 -3.48
CA VAL A 416 14.50 11.57 -3.79
C VAL A 416 13.33 11.63 -2.81
N MET A 417 13.22 10.65 -1.91
CA MET A 417 12.04 10.47 -1.06
C MET A 417 11.90 11.50 0.08
N ASN A 418 12.90 12.37 0.30
CA ASN A 418 12.96 13.34 1.40
C ASN A 418 13.15 14.80 0.93
N GLY A 419 12.79 15.10 -0.32
CA GLY A 419 12.87 16.46 -0.86
C GLY A 419 14.25 16.85 -1.40
N GLU A 420 15.17 15.90 -1.54
CA GLU A 420 16.53 16.12 -2.04
C GLU A 420 16.54 16.69 -3.46
N ALA A 421 15.49 16.39 -4.24
CA ALA A 421 15.36 16.84 -5.63
C ALA A 421 14.51 18.11 -5.80
N VAL A 422 14.06 18.74 -4.71
CA VAL A 422 13.30 20.00 -4.77
C VAL A 422 14.26 21.16 -5.05
N PRO A 423 14.12 21.87 -6.17
CA PRO A 423 14.98 23.00 -6.49
C PRO A 423 14.69 24.18 -5.58
N SER A 424 15.72 25.00 -5.31
CA SER A 424 15.55 26.30 -4.64
C SER A 424 14.87 27.35 -5.53
N ASP A 425 14.86 27.13 -6.84
CA ASP A 425 14.27 28.00 -7.85
C ASP A 425 12.82 27.60 -8.16
N GLU A 426 11.88 28.42 -7.67
CA GLU A 426 10.44 28.25 -7.88
C GLU A 426 10.02 28.23 -9.36
N THR A 427 10.82 28.79 -10.27
CA THR A 427 10.50 28.82 -11.71
C THR A 427 10.57 27.45 -12.38
N LYS A 428 11.16 26.45 -11.70
CA LYS A 428 11.21 25.05 -12.16
C LYS A 428 9.87 24.34 -12.06
N TRP A 429 8.94 24.83 -11.24
CA TRP A 429 7.58 24.30 -11.17
C TRP A 429 6.77 24.74 -12.38
N THR A 430 6.41 23.79 -13.24
CA THR A 430 5.54 24.02 -14.39
C THR A 430 4.13 23.51 -14.10
N THR A 431 3.12 24.18 -14.64
CA THR A 431 1.75 23.66 -14.61
C THR A 431 1.62 22.57 -15.68
N ILE A 432 1.03 21.44 -15.31
CA ILE A 432 0.75 20.32 -16.21
C ILE A 432 -0.70 19.89 -16.05
N ASP A 433 -1.19 19.24 -17.10
CA ASP A 433 -2.56 18.74 -17.19
C ASP A 433 -2.54 17.22 -17.14
N ILE A 434 -3.28 16.65 -16.18
CA ILE A 434 -3.42 15.21 -16.01
C ILE A 434 -4.85 14.81 -16.37
N VAL A 435 -4.99 13.91 -17.34
CA VAL A 435 -6.29 13.54 -17.98
C VAL A 435 -6.81 12.18 -17.57
#